data_AF-A0AAV5RDK6-F1
#
_entry.id   AF-A0AAV5RDK6-F1
#
_cell.length_a   1.000
_cell.length_b   1.000
_cell.length_c   1.000
_cell.angle_alpha   90.00
_cell.angle_beta   90.00
_cell.angle_gamma   90.00
#
_symmetry.space_group_name_H-M   'P 1'
#
loop_
_entity.id
_entity.type
_entity.pdbx_description
1 polymer ?
#
loop_
_entity_poly.entity_id
_entity_poly.type
_entity_poly.pdbx_seq_one_letter_code
_entity_poly.pdbx_strand_id
1 'polypeptide(L)'
;MNHLKIVLVDSNPLLVNAWNKQIQSILKYNGQLKSTVSIEVHQGTLSSLNPIHENNRKTTIVSPANSIGGMGGGFDEALCELYTTNVGKETKLASIETFIRKHLRHGYTPLGTAHILEFHDFPNFKESVAWKRFRANSIVVIPTMRVPKSIYTVLKEDSIDTIRVKHLEIVRFVFDCVWEIMCAVSRHNEKNQEGFENDIHGKIDNIILPGLGTGYGGLPTDLVSKGMIGALSLWGLKLGSIDKYELYRGVICLAFLREDYTVFDNDEFTDIFEKIDGFNILDSDVGEFYKLLFHKDNV
;
A
#
# COMPACT_ATOMS: atom_id res chain seq x y z
N MET A 1 6.07 13.95 -10.84
CA MET A 1 5.79 13.54 -9.44
C MET A 1 7.07 13.65 -8.63
N ASN A 2 6.98 14.19 -7.41
CA ASN A 2 8.10 14.15 -6.46
C ASN A 2 8.37 12.71 -6.04
N HIS A 3 9.60 12.46 -5.62
CA HIS A 3 10.03 11.17 -5.10
C HIS A 3 9.32 10.87 -3.78
N LEU A 4 8.60 9.74 -3.70
CA LEU A 4 7.88 9.29 -2.51
C LEU A 4 8.65 8.15 -1.83
N LYS A 5 8.84 8.23 -0.51
CA LYS A 5 9.48 7.17 0.26
C LYS A 5 8.42 6.28 0.93
N ILE A 6 8.50 4.98 0.70
CA ILE A 6 7.65 3.97 1.33
C ILE A 6 8.49 3.21 2.35
N VAL A 7 8.01 3.13 3.58
CA VAL A 7 8.59 2.33 4.65
C VAL A 7 7.63 1.20 4.97
N LEU A 8 7.95 0.02 4.47
CA LEU A 8 7.23 -1.21 4.80
C LEU A 8 7.65 -1.67 6.19
N VAL A 9 6.70 -1.91 7.09
CA VAL A 9 6.99 -2.29 8.48
C VAL A 9 6.10 -3.45 8.92
N ASP A 10 6.71 -4.54 9.37
CA ASP A 10 5.97 -5.63 10.01
C ASP A 10 6.86 -6.39 10.99
N SER A 11 6.24 -6.95 12.02
CA SER A 11 6.92 -7.80 13.01
C SER A 11 7.07 -9.25 12.52
N ASN A 12 6.25 -9.67 11.55
CA ASN A 12 6.27 -11.01 10.98
C ASN A 12 7.45 -11.19 10.00
N PRO A 13 8.47 -12.00 10.34
CA PRO A 13 9.64 -12.19 9.49
C PRO A 13 9.29 -12.84 8.15
N LEU A 14 8.21 -13.63 8.07
CA LEU A 14 7.80 -14.28 6.81
C LEU A 14 7.35 -13.25 5.78
N LEU A 15 6.60 -12.22 6.22
CA LEU A 15 6.17 -11.15 5.33
C LEU A 15 7.35 -10.26 4.92
N VAL A 16 8.20 -9.90 5.88
CA VAL A 16 9.40 -9.11 5.60
C VAL A 16 10.33 -9.81 4.60
N ASN A 17 10.54 -11.11 4.76
CA ASN A 17 11.34 -11.90 3.82
C ASN A 17 10.67 -11.97 2.44
N ALA A 18 9.34 -12.10 2.38
CA ALA A 18 8.60 -12.08 1.13
C ALA A 18 8.76 -10.73 0.39
N TRP A 19 8.61 -9.60 1.10
CA TRP A 19 8.83 -8.28 0.51
C TRP A 19 10.24 -8.12 -0.05
N ASN A 20 11.25 -8.48 0.74
CA ASN A 20 12.64 -8.43 0.30
C ASN A 20 12.87 -9.32 -0.93
N LYS A 21 12.32 -10.53 -0.96
CA LYS A 21 12.40 -11.42 -2.12
C LYS A 21 11.85 -10.74 -3.39
N GLN A 22 10.65 -10.17 -3.30
CA GLN A 22 10.01 -9.52 -4.45
C GLN A 22 10.79 -8.26 -4.89
N ILE A 23 11.28 -7.44 -3.97
CA ILE A 23 12.12 -6.27 -4.28
C ILE A 23 13.42 -6.71 -4.99
N GLN A 24 14.13 -7.71 -4.45
CA GLN A 24 15.35 -8.22 -5.07
C GLN A 24 15.10 -8.80 -6.46
N SER A 25 13.96 -9.48 -6.66
CA SER A 25 13.58 -10.00 -7.98
C SER A 25 13.44 -8.87 -9.01
N ILE A 26 12.87 -7.72 -8.63
CA ILE A 26 12.73 -6.58 -9.53
C ILE A 26 14.09 -5.94 -9.80
N LEU A 27 14.92 -5.75 -8.76
CA LEU A 27 16.25 -5.16 -8.92
C LEU A 27 17.14 -5.98 -9.87
N LYS A 28 17.01 -7.31 -9.87
CA LYS A 28 17.70 -8.21 -10.81
C LYS A 28 17.44 -7.85 -12.28
N TYR A 29 16.19 -7.51 -12.63
CA TYR A 29 15.77 -7.25 -14.01
C TYR A 29 15.55 -5.77 -14.31
N ASN A 30 15.61 -4.87 -13.33
CA ASN A 30 15.44 -3.45 -13.57
C ASN A 30 16.66 -2.61 -13.14
N GLY A 31 17.78 -3.24 -12.72
CA GLY A 31 19.13 -2.68 -12.50
C GLY A 31 19.24 -1.53 -11.49
N GLN A 32 18.53 -0.44 -11.78
CA GLN A 32 18.05 0.57 -10.85
C GLN A 32 16.63 0.90 -11.29
N LEU A 33 15.63 0.57 -10.48
CA LEU A 33 14.28 1.11 -10.64
C LEU A 33 14.44 2.65 -10.75
N LYS A 34 14.41 3.20 -11.97
CA LYS A 34 14.23 4.64 -12.20
C LYS A 34 12.79 4.92 -11.82
N SER A 35 12.57 4.93 -10.51
CA SER A 35 11.26 4.95 -9.90
C SER A 35 11.01 6.33 -9.32
N THR A 36 9.75 6.75 -9.29
CA THR A 36 9.32 7.89 -8.47
C THR A 36 9.06 7.48 -7.02
N VAL A 37 9.29 6.20 -6.67
CA VAL A 37 9.06 5.61 -5.36
C VAL A 37 10.32 4.85 -4.90
N SER A 38 10.78 5.09 -3.68
CA SER A 38 11.77 4.24 -3.00
C SER A 38 11.10 3.41 -1.92
N ILE A 39 11.50 2.13 -1.78
CA ILE A 39 10.94 1.21 -0.80
C ILE A 39 12.04 0.82 0.20
N GLU A 40 11.79 1.03 1.48
CA GLU A 40 12.59 0.52 2.59
C GLU A 40 11.76 -0.50 3.36
N VAL A 41 12.40 -1.58 3.83
CA VAL A 41 11.74 -2.64 4.59
C VAL A 41 12.32 -2.69 5.99
N HIS A 42 11.45 -2.69 7.00
CA HIS A 42 11.81 -2.75 8.40
C HIS A 42 11.12 -3.92 9.10
N GLN A 43 11.92 -4.82 9.68
CA GLN A 43 11.40 -5.87 10.55
C GLN A 43 11.25 -5.34 11.98
N GLY A 44 10.01 -5.18 12.44
CA GLY A 44 9.71 -4.74 13.79
C GLY A 44 8.37 -4.05 13.93
N THR A 45 8.22 -3.32 15.03
CA THR A 45 7.03 -2.52 15.34
C THR A 45 7.23 -1.06 14.93
N LEU A 46 6.14 -0.28 14.90
CA LEU A 46 6.20 1.18 14.75
C LEU A 46 7.16 1.84 15.76
N SER A 47 7.17 1.37 17.01
CA SER A 47 8.04 1.91 18.06
C SER A 47 9.54 1.63 17.84
N SER A 48 9.87 0.64 16.99
CA SER A 48 11.25 0.29 16.64
C SER A 48 11.78 1.03 15.41
N LEU A 49 10.92 1.70 14.63
CA LEU A 49 11.32 2.43 13.43
C LEU A 49 12.22 3.61 13.78
N ASN A 50 13.30 3.80 13.01
CA ASN A 50 14.13 5.00 13.16
C ASN A 50 13.28 6.27 12.98
N PRO A 51 13.52 7.32 13.77
CA PRO A 51 12.81 8.57 13.59
C PRO A 51 12.99 9.14 12.17
N ILE A 52 11.91 9.71 11.64
CA ILE A 52 11.90 10.39 10.34
C ILE A 52 11.82 11.88 10.65
N HIS A 53 12.96 12.56 10.65
CA HIS A 53 13.10 13.98 10.99
C HIS A 53 13.61 14.85 9.85
N GLU A 54 13.79 14.29 8.65
CA GLU A 54 14.43 15.00 7.53
C GLU A 54 13.59 16.19 7.06
N ASN A 55 14.22 17.38 7.00
CA ASN A 55 13.88 18.53 6.15
C ASN A 55 12.37 18.80 5.94
N ASN A 56 11.59 18.94 7.03
CA ASN A 56 10.15 19.24 6.99
C ASN A 56 9.27 18.24 6.22
N ARG A 57 9.81 17.05 5.86
CA ARG A 57 9.07 16.02 5.13
C ARG A 57 7.92 15.48 5.96
N LYS A 58 6.72 15.42 5.40
CA LYS A 58 5.56 14.88 6.11
C LYS A 58 5.42 13.40 5.89
N THR A 59 4.92 12.73 6.91
CA THR A 59 4.64 11.29 6.87
C THR A 59 3.16 11.06 7.02
N THR A 60 2.65 10.09 6.28
CA THR A 60 1.36 9.47 6.57
C THR A 60 1.58 8.02 7.00
N ILE A 61 0.75 7.52 7.90
CA ILE A 61 0.81 6.14 8.36
C ILE A 61 -0.47 5.43 7.94
N VAL A 62 -0.35 4.25 7.35
CA VAL A 62 -1.50 3.49 6.86
C VAL A 62 -2.10 2.66 7.98
N SER A 63 -3.41 2.78 8.16
CA SER A 63 -4.23 1.97 9.07
C SER A 63 -5.03 0.96 8.25
N PRO A 64 -4.64 -0.34 8.25
CA PRO A 64 -5.37 -1.41 7.55
C PRO A 64 -6.64 -1.83 8.31
N ALA A 65 -7.51 -0.85 8.56
CA ALA A 65 -8.65 -0.93 9.47
C ALA A 65 -9.75 -1.90 9.02
N ASN A 66 -10.83 -1.92 9.80
CA ASN A 66 -12.11 -2.48 9.37
C ASN A 66 -13.07 -1.40 8.84
N SER A 67 -14.16 -1.83 8.20
CA SER A 67 -15.15 -0.94 7.56
C SER A 67 -15.85 0.06 8.47
N ILE A 68 -15.73 -0.04 9.80
CA ILE A 68 -16.32 0.91 10.76
C ILE A 68 -15.26 1.71 11.53
N GLY A 69 -14.00 1.63 11.12
CA GLY A 69 -12.89 2.37 11.74
C GLY A 69 -12.56 1.93 13.17
N GLY A 70 -12.81 0.67 13.52
CA GLY A 70 -12.34 0.13 14.81
C GLY A 70 -10.82 -0.07 14.79
N MET A 71 -10.16 0.24 15.92
CA MET A 71 -8.69 0.24 16.05
C MET A 71 -8.16 -0.67 17.17
N GLY A 72 -8.99 -1.57 17.68
CA GLY A 72 -8.70 -2.38 18.86
C GLY A 72 -7.72 -3.55 18.67
N GLY A 73 -6.82 -3.55 17.68
CA GLY A 73 -5.86 -4.65 17.56
C GLY A 73 -4.66 -4.39 16.66
N GLY A 74 -3.57 -5.10 16.97
CA GLY A 74 -2.36 -5.19 16.15
C GLY A 74 -1.77 -3.81 15.85
N PHE A 75 -1.63 -3.51 14.56
CA PHE A 75 -1.04 -2.25 14.11
C PHE A 75 -1.91 -1.02 14.43
N ASP A 76 -3.24 -1.14 14.36
CA ASP A 76 -4.14 -0.01 14.63
C ASP A 76 -4.12 0.41 16.10
N GLU A 77 -3.98 -0.55 17.02
CA GLU A 77 -3.84 -0.25 18.45
C GLU A 77 -2.56 0.56 18.73
N ALA A 78 -1.47 0.21 18.04
CA ALA A 78 -0.21 0.96 18.11
C ALA A 78 -0.35 2.38 17.54
N LEU A 79 -1.19 2.61 16.54
CA LEU A 79 -1.51 3.96 16.06
C LEU A 79 -2.24 4.78 17.12
N CYS A 80 -3.18 4.17 17.86
CA CYS A 80 -3.84 4.88 18.95
C CYS A 80 -2.84 5.36 20.01
N GLU A 81 -1.85 4.54 20.35
CA GLU A 81 -0.78 4.93 21.26
C GLU A 81 0.12 6.04 20.70
N LEU A 82 0.36 6.01 19.39
CA LEU A 82 1.29 6.91 18.73
C LEU A 82 0.76 8.35 18.63
N TYR A 83 -0.55 8.52 18.35
CA TYR A 83 -1.19 9.83 18.11
C TYR A 83 -1.78 10.48 19.36
N THR A 84 -1.89 9.76 20.48
CA THR A 84 -2.46 10.29 21.72
C THR A 84 -1.38 10.63 22.75
N THR A 85 -1.66 11.60 23.63
CA THR A 85 -0.75 12.02 24.69
C THR A 85 -1.42 11.92 26.06
N ASN A 86 -0.67 11.46 27.06
CA ASN A 86 -0.99 11.58 28.50
C ASN A 86 -2.43 11.20 28.93
N VAL A 87 -3.03 10.20 28.29
CA VAL A 87 -4.34 9.63 28.69
C VAL A 87 -4.26 8.11 28.86
N GLY A 88 -5.17 7.54 29.65
CA GLY A 88 -5.28 6.09 29.86
C GLY A 88 -5.65 5.33 28.58
N LYS A 89 -5.29 4.04 28.50
CA LYS A 89 -5.40 3.20 27.29
C LYS A 89 -6.80 3.22 26.66
N GLU A 90 -7.85 3.04 27.44
CA GLU A 90 -9.24 3.05 26.95
C GLU A 90 -9.62 4.40 26.32
N THR A 91 -9.18 5.49 26.93
CA THR A 91 -9.38 6.85 26.41
C THR A 91 -8.62 7.07 25.10
N LYS A 92 -7.44 6.46 24.92
CA LYS A 92 -6.68 6.55 23.66
C LYS A 92 -7.45 5.96 22.50
N LEU A 93 -7.90 4.71 22.67
CA LEU A 93 -8.69 3.97 21.67
C LEU A 93 -9.95 4.74 21.31
N ALA A 94 -10.76 5.11 22.31
CA ALA A 94 -12.01 5.82 22.09
C ALA A 94 -11.82 7.16 21.36
N SER A 95 -10.78 7.92 21.70
CA SER A 95 -10.51 9.23 21.09
C SER A 95 -10.18 9.12 19.61
N ILE A 96 -9.28 8.19 19.25
CA ILE A 96 -8.87 8.03 17.85
C ILE A 96 -9.98 7.37 17.03
N GLU A 97 -10.68 6.34 17.56
CA GLU A 97 -11.83 5.75 16.85
C GLU A 97 -12.91 6.79 16.60
N THR A 98 -13.24 7.63 17.59
CA THR A 98 -14.21 8.71 17.43
C THR A 98 -13.75 9.71 16.36
N PHE A 99 -12.46 10.08 16.39
CA PHE A 99 -11.88 10.96 15.37
C PHE A 99 -11.97 10.36 13.97
N ILE A 100 -11.59 9.09 13.80
CA ILE A 100 -11.68 8.39 12.51
C ILE A 100 -13.13 8.32 12.05
N ARG A 101 -14.04 7.83 12.89
CA ARG A 101 -15.47 7.66 12.54
C ARG A 101 -16.17 8.96 12.18
N LYS A 102 -15.76 10.11 12.76
CA LYS A 102 -16.25 11.43 12.35
C LYS A 102 -15.93 11.74 10.89
N HIS A 103 -14.81 11.23 10.38
CA HIS A 103 -14.34 11.45 9.01
C HIS A 103 -14.72 10.32 8.05
N LEU A 104 -15.03 9.11 8.54
CA LEU A 104 -15.65 8.05 7.77
C LEU A 104 -17.13 8.38 7.56
N ARG A 105 -17.45 9.02 6.42
CA ARG A 105 -18.81 9.48 6.11
C ARG A 105 -19.83 8.34 6.20
N HIS A 106 -20.95 8.59 6.89
CA HIS A 106 -22.09 7.67 7.01
C HIS A 106 -21.81 6.31 7.71
N GLY A 107 -20.70 6.17 8.43
CA GLY A 107 -20.48 5.06 9.37
C GLY A 107 -20.13 3.69 8.76
N TYR A 108 -20.01 3.60 7.43
CA TYR A 108 -19.50 2.41 6.73
C TYR A 108 -18.57 2.82 5.60
N THR A 109 -17.39 2.21 5.57
CA THR A 109 -16.40 2.41 4.52
C THR A 109 -16.18 1.10 3.76
N PRO A 110 -16.40 1.08 2.43
CA PRO A 110 -16.13 -0.09 1.61
C PRO A 110 -14.68 -0.58 1.71
N LEU A 111 -14.46 -1.85 1.37
CA LEU A 111 -13.12 -2.41 1.35
C LEU A 111 -12.30 -1.77 0.23
N GLY A 112 -11.01 -1.56 0.48
CA GLY A 112 -10.09 -1.03 -0.53
C GLY A 112 -10.23 0.48 -0.83
N THR A 113 -11.14 1.21 -0.16
CA THR A 113 -11.23 2.68 -0.31
C THR A 113 -10.33 3.40 0.69
N ALA A 114 -9.44 4.27 0.21
CA ALA A 114 -8.51 5.01 1.06
C ALA A 114 -9.06 6.37 1.50
N HIS A 115 -8.97 6.66 2.79
CA HIS A 115 -9.34 7.96 3.37
C HIS A 115 -8.16 8.56 4.11
N ILE A 116 -7.69 9.73 3.65
CA ILE A 116 -6.64 10.48 4.34
C ILE A 116 -7.29 11.36 5.41
N LEU A 117 -6.88 11.14 6.65
CA LEU A 117 -7.33 11.87 7.82
C LEU A 117 -6.16 12.66 8.38
N GLU A 118 -6.23 13.99 8.31
CA GLU A 118 -5.22 14.87 8.88
C GLU A 118 -5.52 15.17 10.35
N PHE A 119 -4.48 15.21 11.18
CA PHE A 119 -4.58 15.34 12.64
C PHE A 119 -4.33 16.76 13.15
N HIS A 120 -4.36 17.77 12.28
CA HIS A 120 -4.10 19.17 12.67
C HIS A 120 -5.03 19.69 13.77
N ASP A 121 -6.31 19.28 13.73
CA ASP A 121 -7.34 19.62 14.73
C ASP A 121 -7.41 18.62 15.89
N PHE A 122 -6.57 17.58 15.90
CA PHE A 122 -6.59 16.59 16.97
C PHE A 122 -5.91 17.17 18.23
N PRO A 123 -6.52 17.05 19.43
CA PRO A 123 -5.98 17.64 20.65
C PRO A 123 -4.54 17.22 20.93
N ASN A 124 -3.66 18.20 21.13
CA ASN A 124 -2.24 17.99 21.44
C ASN A 124 -1.48 17.09 20.44
N PHE A 125 -1.93 16.99 19.17
CA PHE A 125 -1.28 16.11 18.19
C PHE A 125 0.21 16.42 18.00
N LYS A 126 0.61 17.70 18.06
CA LYS A 126 2.03 18.11 17.95
C LYS A 126 2.89 17.60 19.10
N GLU A 127 2.29 17.24 20.22
CA GLU A 127 3.00 16.66 21.36
C GLU A 127 3.12 15.13 21.28
N SER A 128 2.39 14.50 20.36
CA SER A 128 2.35 13.05 20.15
C SER A 128 3.67 12.48 19.64
N VAL A 129 3.86 11.17 19.85
CA VAL A 129 5.01 10.45 19.30
C VAL A 129 4.96 10.42 17.78
N ALA A 130 3.75 10.34 17.18
CA ALA A 130 3.53 10.37 15.73
C ALA A 130 4.19 11.62 15.10
N TRP A 131 3.87 12.79 15.64
CA TRP A 131 4.42 14.04 15.14
C TRP A 131 5.90 14.19 15.48
N LYS A 132 6.27 14.01 16.75
CA LYS A 132 7.64 14.26 17.20
C LYS A 132 8.64 13.35 16.50
N ARG A 133 8.34 12.04 16.42
CA ARG A 133 9.25 11.01 15.89
C ARG A 133 9.22 10.89 14.37
N PHE A 134 8.05 11.01 13.75
CA PHE A 134 7.89 10.70 12.34
C PHE A 134 7.40 11.86 11.48
N ARG A 135 7.10 13.02 12.09
CA ARG A 135 6.36 14.11 11.43
C ARG A 135 5.07 13.61 10.78
N ALA A 136 4.45 12.62 11.42
CA ALA A 136 3.23 12.01 10.91
C ALA A 136 2.02 12.90 11.24
N ASN A 137 1.51 13.58 10.24
CA ASN A 137 0.37 14.51 10.36
C ASN A 137 -0.95 13.89 9.93
N SER A 138 -0.92 12.70 9.33
CA SER A 138 -2.10 12.07 8.77
C SER A 138 -2.05 10.55 8.92
N ILE A 139 -3.22 9.94 8.85
CA ILE A 139 -3.41 8.49 8.69
C ILE A 139 -4.15 8.26 7.37
N VAL A 140 -3.72 7.24 6.61
CA VAL A 140 -4.55 6.70 5.52
C VAL A 140 -5.32 5.50 6.05
N VAL A 141 -6.63 5.65 6.22
CA VAL A 141 -7.51 4.56 6.61
C VAL A 141 -7.91 3.78 5.36
N ILE A 142 -7.58 2.48 5.33
CA ILE A 142 -7.86 1.57 4.22
C ILE A 142 -8.51 0.30 4.77
N PRO A 143 -9.85 0.16 4.69
CA PRO A 143 -10.48 -1.04 5.22
C PRO A 143 -10.07 -2.29 4.44
N THR A 144 -9.41 -3.21 5.14
CA THR A 144 -9.01 -4.51 4.56
C THR A 144 -10.00 -5.62 4.90
N MET A 145 -10.87 -5.39 5.88
CA MET A 145 -11.91 -6.32 6.32
C MET A 145 -13.16 -5.58 6.80
N ARG A 146 -14.33 -6.23 6.79
CA ARG A 146 -15.55 -5.59 7.32
C ARG A 146 -15.59 -5.60 8.84
N VAL A 147 -15.18 -6.73 9.42
CA VAL A 147 -15.06 -6.97 10.85
C VAL A 147 -13.79 -7.80 11.10
N PRO A 148 -13.22 -7.80 12.31
CA PRO A 148 -12.02 -8.58 12.65
C PRO A 148 -12.26 -10.09 12.56
N LYS A 149 -12.07 -10.66 11.35
CA LYS A 149 -12.15 -12.10 11.08
C LYS A 149 -11.29 -12.45 9.88
N SER A 150 -11.00 -13.74 9.71
CA SER A 150 -10.34 -14.22 8.50
C SER A 150 -11.15 -13.82 7.27
N ILE A 151 -10.49 -13.16 6.32
CA ILE A 151 -11.05 -12.78 5.01
C ILE A 151 -10.61 -13.76 3.92
N TYR A 152 -9.81 -14.75 4.30
CA TYR A 152 -9.38 -15.84 3.43
C TYR A 152 -9.72 -17.19 4.05
N THR A 153 -10.22 -18.11 3.24
CA THR A 153 -10.51 -19.48 3.66
C THR A 153 -10.37 -20.43 2.47
N VAL A 154 -9.49 -21.42 2.63
CA VAL A 154 -9.45 -22.61 1.77
C VAL A 154 -10.29 -23.69 2.45
N LEU A 155 -11.29 -24.17 1.72
CA LEU A 155 -12.14 -25.27 2.16
C LEU A 155 -11.51 -26.59 1.70
N LYS A 156 -11.80 -27.68 2.42
CA LYS A 156 -11.22 -29.00 2.14
C LYS A 156 -11.64 -29.53 0.76
N GLU A 157 -12.82 -29.12 0.30
CA GLU A 157 -13.44 -29.45 -0.96
C GLU A 157 -13.06 -28.51 -2.11
N ASP A 158 -12.29 -27.44 -1.86
CA ASP A 158 -11.85 -26.56 -2.93
C ASP A 158 -10.93 -27.33 -3.90
N SER A 159 -11.27 -27.28 -5.19
CA SER A 159 -10.36 -27.77 -6.23
C SER A 159 -9.11 -26.90 -6.31
N ILE A 160 -8.04 -27.44 -6.91
CA ILE A 160 -6.80 -26.68 -7.16
C ILE A 160 -7.11 -25.38 -7.92
N ASP A 161 -7.97 -25.44 -8.94
CA ASP A 161 -8.36 -24.25 -9.72
C ASP A 161 -9.09 -23.22 -8.86
N THR A 162 -9.97 -23.67 -7.96
CA THR A 162 -10.68 -22.78 -7.03
C THR A 162 -9.71 -22.08 -6.09
N ILE A 163 -8.72 -22.80 -5.57
CA ILE A 163 -7.67 -22.23 -4.71
C ILE A 163 -6.85 -21.20 -5.49
N ARG A 164 -6.50 -21.50 -6.75
CA ARG A 164 -5.75 -20.57 -7.61
C ARG A 164 -6.53 -19.28 -7.88
N VAL A 165 -7.82 -19.36 -8.17
CA VAL A 165 -8.67 -18.16 -8.31
C VAL A 165 -8.70 -17.36 -7.02
N LYS A 166 -8.92 -18.01 -5.86
CA LYS A 166 -8.89 -17.33 -4.55
C LYS A 166 -7.55 -16.66 -4.26
N HIS A 167 -6.43 -17.31 -4.61
CA HIS A 167 -5.10 -16.71 -4.46
C HIS A 167 -4.92 -15.48 -5.36
N LEU A 168 -5.40 -15.53 -6.61
CA LEU A 168 -5.32 -14.40 -7.53
C LEU A 168 -6.13 -13.21 -7.02
N GLU A 169 -7.33 -13.46 -6.50
CA GLU A 169 -8.18 -12.42 -5.89
C GLU A 169 -7.53 -11.77 -4.67
N ILE A 170 -6.70 -12.49 -3.90
CA ILE A 170 -5.90 -11.88 -2.82
C ILE A 170 -4.86 -10.91 -3.39
N VAL A 171 -4.12 -11.32 -4.42
CA VAL A 171 -3.11 -10.48 -5.05
C VAL A 171 -3.76 -9.20 -5.60
N ARG A 172 -4.90 -9.35 -6.31
CA ARG A 172 -5.69 -8.24 -6.84
C ARG A 172 -6.20 -7.31 -5.75
N PHE A 173 -6.84 -7.85 -4.72
CA PHE A 173 -7.37 -7.06 -3.62
C PHE A 173 -6.29 -6.24 -2.90
N VAL A 174 -5.14 -6.86 -2.61
CA VAL A 174 -4.03 -6.18 -1.95
C VAL A 174 -3.39 -5.14 -2.88
N PHE A 175 -3.25 -5.47 -4.16
CA PHE A 175 -2.78 -4.53 -5.18
C PHE A 175 -3.67 -3.30 -5.23
N ASP A 176 -4.99 -3.48 -5.31
CA ASP A 176 -5.96 -2.39 -5.38
C ASP A 176 -5.95 -1.53 -4.10
N CYS A 177 -5.82 -2.14 -2.93
CA CYS A 177 -5.66 -1.41 -1.67
C CYS A 177 -4.43 -0.49 -1.71
N VAL A 178 -3.28 -1.02 -2.13
CA VAL A 178 -2.06 -0.22 -2.24
C VAL A 178 -2.20 0.85 -3.32
N TRP A 179 -2.77 0.51 -4.47
CA TRP A 179 -3.00 1.45 -5.56
C TRP A 179 -3.89 2.62 -5.11
N GLU A 180 -4.97 2.34 -4.40
CA GLU A 180 -5.89 3.37 -3.92
C GLU A 180 -5.26 4.24 -2.81
N ILE A 181 -4.39 3.70 -1.95
CA ILE A 181 -3.56 4.50 -1.03
C ILE A 181 -2.72 5.50 -1.83
N MET A 182 -2.05 5.03 -2.89
CA MET A 182 -1.19 5.87 -3.73
C MET A 182 -2.00 6.94 -4.49
N CYS A 183 -3.17 6.58 -5.02
CA CYS A 183 -4.12 7.52 -5.63
C CYS A 183 -4.57 8.59 -4.62
N ALA A 184 -4.96 8.20 -3.41
CA ALA A 184 -5.39 9.13 -2.38
C ALA A 184 -4.26 10.11 -2.00
N VAL A 185 -3.03 9.60 -1.84
CA VAL A 185 -1.86 10.44 -1.55
C VAL A 185 -1.51 11.36 -2.73
N SER A 186 -1.60 10.89 -3.98
CA SER A 186 -1.39 11.75 -5.15
C SER A 186 -2.39 12.89 -5.20
N ARG A 187 -3.69 12.59 -5.07
CA ARG A 187 -4.77 13.60 -5.06
C ARG A 187 -4.63 14.59 -3.90
N HIS A 188 -4.17 14.13 -2.74
CA HIS A 188 -3.87 15.00 -1.61
C HIS A 188 -2.67 15.92 -1.92
N ASN A 189 -1.59 15.35 -2.43
CA ASN A 189 -0.38 16.09 -2.78
C ASN A 189 -0.59 17.09 -3.92
N GLU A 190 -1.53 16.84 -4.84
CA GLU A 190 -1.93 17.77 -5.89
C GLU A 190 -2.68 19.00 -5.34
N LYS A 191 -3.43 18.84 -4.25
CA LYS A 191 -4.13 19.95 -3.59
C LYS A 191 -3.22 20.81 -2.72
N ASN A 192 -2.15 20.22 -2.19
CA ASN A 192 -1.23 20.84 -1.24
C ASN A 192 0.13 21.19 -1.86
N GLN A 193 0.17 21.57 -3.15
CA GLN A 193 1.42 21.87 -3.87
C GLN A 193 2.13 23.15 -3.39
N GLU A 194 1.43 24.06 -2.69
CA GLU A 194 1.94 25.36 -2.23
C GLU A 194 2.05 25.47 -0.70
N GLY A 195 2.56 24.44 -0.04
CA GLY A 195 2.80 24.51 1.40
C GLY A 195 4.04 25.35 1.74
N PHE A 196 3.87 26.45 2.49
CA PHE A 196 4.97 27.15 3.17
C PHE A 196 5.72 26.18 4.10
N GLU A 197 7.01 26.42 4.39
CA GLU A 197 7.84 25.53 5.25
C GLU A 197 7.25 25.21 6.64
N ASN A 198 6.25 25.97 7.09
CA ASN A 198 5.54 25.78 8.36
C ASN A 198 4.12 25.20 8.21
N ASP A 199 3.72 24.76 7.02
CA ASP A 199 2.39 24.23 6.79
C ASP A 199 2.21 22.85 7.45
N ILE A 200 1.12 22.72 8.21
CA ILE A 200 0.69 21.48 8.85
C ILE A 200 -0.07 20.57 7.88
N HIS A 201 -0.60 21.13 6.78
CA HIS A 201 -1.30 20.46 5.68
C HIS A 201 -0.40 20.16 4.47
N GLY A 202 0.91 20.21 4.70
CA GLY A 202 1.90 20.04 3.63
C GLY A 202 1.82 18.66 2.97
N LYS A 203 2.38 18.62 1.76
CA LYS A 203 2.57 17.42 0.95
C LYS A 203 3.13 16.24 1.76
N ILE A 204 2.61 15.04 1.48
CA ILE A 204 3.10 13.77 2.01
C ILE A 204 4.31 13.30 1.19
N ASP A 205 5.44 13.12 1.87
CA ASP A 205 6.70 12.64 1.28
C ASP A 205 7.03 11.20 1.67
N ASN A 206 6.52 10.76 2.82
CA ASN A 206 6.76 9.41 3.35
C ASN A 206 5.42 8.70 3.63
N ILE A 207 5.35 7.41 3.32
CA ILE A 207 4.27 6.51 3.72
C ILE A 207 4.86 5.39 4.57
N ILE A 208 4.37 5.22 5.79
CA ILE A 208 4.62 4.02 6.60
C ILE A 208 3.46 3.05 6.36
N LEU A 209 3.75 1.87 5.81
CA LEU A 209 2.76 0.90 5.33
C LEU A 209 2.98 -0.49 5.96
N PRO A 210 2.03 -1.02 6.74
CA PRO A 210 2.14 -2.37 7.29
C PRO A 210 1.72 -3.46 6.31
N GLY A 211 1.86 -4.72 6.73
CA GLY A 211 1.22 -5.85 6.06
C GLY A 211 -0.30 -5.71 6.02
N LEU A 212 -0.87 -5.74 4.83
CA LEU A 212 -2.32 -5.63 4.64
C LEU A 212 -2.99 -6.98 4.82
N GLY A 213 -3.92 -7.09 5.78
CA GLY A 213 -4.76 -8.28 5.99
C GLY A 213 -4.04 -9.54 6.53
N THR A 214 -2.75 -9.46 6.89
CA THR A 214 -1.95 -10.61 7.35
C THR A 214 -2.16 -10.97 8.83
N GLY A 215 -2.72 -10.06 9.62
CA GLY A 215 -3.11 -10.31 11.02
C GLY A 215 -4.41 -11.10 11.12
N TYR A 216 -5.45 -10.51 11.71
CA TYR A 216 -6.78 -11.14 11.83
C TYR A 216 -7.38 -11.60 10.49
N GLY A 217 -7.01 -10.94 9.39
CA GLY A 217 -7.49 -11.28 8.05
C GLY A 217 -6.94 -12.61 7.51
N GLY A 218 -5.82 -13.10 8.05
CA GLY A 218 -5.25 -14.40 7.68
C GLY A 218 -4.76 -14.50 6.24
N LEU A 219 -4.46 -13.39 5.57
CA LEU A 219 -3.97 -13.43 4.20
C LEU A 219 -2.55 -14.04 4.11
N PRO A 220 -2.27 -14.91 3.12
CA PRO A 220 -0.95 -15.49 2.93
C PRO A 220 0.12 -14.44 2.60
N THR A 221 1.24 -14.46 3.31
CA THR A 221 2.28 -13.42 3.22
C THR A 221 2.93 -13.31 1.84
N ASP A 222 3.11 -14.42 1.13
CA ASP A 222 3.67 -14.40 -0.25
C ASP A 222 2.75 -13.63 -1.21
N LEU A 223 1.44 -13.91 -1.16
CA LEU A 223 0.45 -13.27 -2.03
C LEU A 223 0.28 -11.78 -1.69
N VAL A 224 0.24 -11.45 -0.41
CA VAL A 224 0.21 -10.06 0.07
C VAL A 224 1.45 -9.31 -0.42
N SER A 225 2.63 -9.92 -0.30
CA SER A 225 3.87 -9.31 -0.77
C SER A 225 3.85 -9.05 -2.28
N LYS A 226 3.37 -10.00 -3.09
CA LYS A 226 3.24 -9.83 -4.55
C LYS A 226 2.32 -8.68 -4.91
N GLY A 227 1.14 -8.60 -4.29
CA GLY A 227 0.20 -7.50 -4.51
C GLY A 227 0.79 -6.14 -4.11
N MET A 228 1.37 -6.04 -2.91
CA MET A 228 1.94 -4.78 -2.41
C MET A 228 3.13 -4.31 -3.25
N ILE A 229 4.11 -5.19 -3.48
CA ILE A 229 5.33 -4.82 -4.19
C ILE A 229 5.04 -4.55 -5.67
N GLY A 230 4.16 -5.34 -6.30
CA GLY A 230 3.71 -5.09 -7.68
C GLY A 230 3.03 -3.73 -7.84
N ALA A 231 2.13 -3.37 -6.94
CA ALA A 231 1.47 -2.06 -6.96
C ALA A 231 2.45 -0.91 -6.81
N LEU A 232 3.33 -0.97 -5.80
CA LEU A 232 4.33 0.09 -5.55
C LEU A 232 5.32 0.23 -6.71
N SER A 233 5.79 -0.88 -7.27
CA SER A 233 6.76 -0.87 -8.35
C SER A 233 6.16 -0.37 -9.67
N LEU A 234 4.92 -0.77 -9.99
CA LEU A 234 4.21 -0.32 -11.19
C LEU A 234 3.74 1.13 -11.07
N TRP A 235 3.34 1.58 -9.87
CA TRP A 235 3.07 2.99 -9.62
C TRP A 235 4.31 3.86 -9.87
N GLY A 236 5.44 3.43 -9.32
CA GLY A 236 6.71 4.15 -9.43
C GLY A 236 7.35 4.11 -10.82
N LEU A 237 6.87 3.24 -11.71
CA LEU A 237 7.45 3.01 -13.03
C LEU A 237 7.45 4.28 -13.90
N LYS A 238 8.65 4.71 -14.29
CA LYS A 238 8.85 5.78 -15.27
C LYS A 238 8.81 5.19 -16.68
N LEU A 239 7.71 5.41 -17.38
CA LEU A 239 7.50 4.95 -18.75
C LEU A 239 8.09 5.88 -19.83
N GLY A 240 8.86 6.91 -19.43
CA GLY A 240 9.42 7.90 -20.37
C GLY A 240 8.37 8.85 -20.95
N SER A 241 8.69 9.48 -22.08
CA SER A 241 7.80 10.41 -22.80
C SER A 241 6.84 9.69 -23.74
N ILE A 242 6.16 8.64 -23.25
CA ILE A 242 5.13 7.94 -24.02
C ILE A 242 3.85 8.78 -24.01
N ASP A 243 3.31 9.07 -25.19
CA ASP A 243 1.96 9.64 -25.32
C ASP A 243 0.93 8.69 -24.67
N LYS A 244 -0.04 9.23 -23.92
CA LYS A 244 -1.00 8.44 -23.11
C LYS A 244 -0.37 7.54 -22.03
N TYR A 245 0.71 8.00 -21.37
CA TYR A 245 1.41 7.22 -20.33
C TYR A 245 0.49 6.62 -19.24
N GLU A 246 -0.62 7.28 -18.90
CA GLU A 246 -1.59 6.79 -17.90
C GLU A 246 -2.33 5.55 -18.38
N LEU A 247 -2.78 5.53 -19.64
CA LEU A 247 -3.43 4.38 -20.24
C LEU A 247 -2.46 3.20 -20.33
N TYR A 248 -1.22 3.45 -20.79
CA TYR A 248 -0.19 2.41 -20.87
C TYR A 248 0.11 1.80 -19.50
N ARG A 249 0.22 2.63 -18.44
CA ARG A 249 0.36 2.15 -17.06
C ARG A 249 -0.84 1.31 -16.63
N GLY A 250 -2.06 1.76 -16.92
CA GLY A 250 -3.29 1.03 -16.61
C GLY A 250 -3.30 -0.36 -17.26
N VAL A 251 -2.96 -0.44 -18.55
CA VAL A 251 -2.89 -1.70 -19.28
C VAL A 251 -1.82 -2.63 -18.71
N ILE A 252 -0.62 -2.12 -18.37
CA ILE A 252 0.42 -2.90 -17.69
C ILE A 252 -0.09 -3.46 -16.35
N CYS A 253 -0.87 -2.68 -15.59
CA CYS A 253 -1.46 -3.15 -14.34
C CYS A 253 -2.46 -4.29 -14.59
N LEU A 254 -3.35 -4.16 -15.57
CA LEU A 254 -4.30 -5.22 -15.94
C LEU A 254 -3.57 -6.50 -16.36
N ALA A 255 -2.55 -6.37 -17.20
CA ALA A 255 -1.63 -7.43 -17.59
C ALA A 255 -1.01 -8.15 -16.37
N PHE A 256 -0.43 -7.39 -15.43
CA PHE A 256 0.14 -7.93 -14.19
C PHE A 256 -0.92 -8.69 -13.35
N LEU A 257 -2.14 -8.16 -13.32
CA LEU A 257 -3.29 -8.71 -12.60
C LEU A 257 -4.04 -9.81 -13.36
N ARG A 258 -3.49 -10.30 -14.49
CA ARG A 258 -4.09 -11.35 -15.32
C ARG A 258 -5.46 -10.97 -15.91
N GLU A 259 -5.69 -9.68 -16.16
CA GLU A 259 -6.87 -9.17 -16.85
C GLU A 259 -6.50 -8.79 -18.28
N ASP A 260 -7.18 -9.40 -19.25
CA ASP A 260 -6.93 -9.19 -20.67
C ASP A 260 -7.68 -7.94 -21.15
N TYR A 261 -6.93 -6.90 -21.52
CA TYR A 261 -7.50 -5.66 -22.03
C TYR A 261 -7.82 -5.72 -23.54
N THR A 262 -7.33 -6.73 -24.26
CA THR A 262 -7.58 -6.90 -25.70
C THR A 262 -9.03 -7.27 -26.01
N VAL A 263 -9.80 -7.71 -25.00
CA VAL A 263 -11.25 -7.99 -25.10
C VAL A 263 -12.10 -6.77 -25.52
N PHE A 264 -11.51 -5.56 -25.48
CA PHE A 264 -12.12 -4.34 -25.99
C PHE A 264 -11.76 -4.02 -27.46
N ASP A 265 -11.24 -5.00 -28.21
CA ASP A 265 -10.78 -4.87 -29.60
C ASP A 265 -9.74 -3.74 -29.78
N ASN A 266 -8.83 -3.61 -28.82
CA ASN A 266 -7.82 -2.57 -28.79
C ASN A 266 -6.44 -3.11 -29.15
N ASP A 267 -6.18 -3.20 -30.46
CA ASP A 267 -4.93 -3.75 -31.02
C ASP A 267 -3.67 -2.96 -30.64
N GLU A 268 -3.81 -1.74 -30.12
CA GLU A 268 -2.69 -0.87 -29.69
C GLU A 268 -1.83 -1.52 -28.59
N PHE A 269 -2.38 -2.48 -27.83
CA PHE A 269 -1.72 -3.08 -26.66
C PHE A 269 -1.43 -4.58 -26.77
N THR A 270 -1.71 -5.19 -27.92
CA THR A 270 -1.51 -6.63 -28.13
C THR A 270 -0.05 -7.03 -27.86
N ASP A 271 0.92 -6.17 -28.19
CA ASP A 271 2.34 -6.43 -27.97
C ASP A 271 2.69 -6.62 -26.48
N ILE A 272 2.00 -5.94 -25.57
CA ILE A 272 2.19 -6.11 -24.12
C ILE A 272 1.76 -7.52 -23.71
N PHE A 273 0.57 -7.94 -24.15
CA PHE A 273 0.00 -9.24 -23.80
C PHE A 273 0.75 -10.39 -24.45
N GLU A 274 1.28 -10.22 -25.66
CA GLU A 274 2.19 -11.17 -26.31
C GLU A 274 3.50 -11.33 -25.54
N LYS A 275 4.13 -10.22 -25.10
CA LYS A 275 5.40 -10.26 -24.34
C LYS A 275 5.28 -11.00 -23.02
N ILE A 276 4.14 -10.82 -22.34
CA ILE A 276 3.89 -11.42 -21.03
C ILE A 276 3.13 -12.74 -21.14
N ASP A 277 2.96 -13.29 -22.34
CA ASP A 277 2.29 -14.58 -22.51
C ASP A 277 2.97 -15.66 -21.64
N GLY A 278 2.15 -16.47 -20.99
CA GLY A 278 2.59 -17.43 -19.98
C GLY A 278 3.01 -16.85 -18.62
N PHE A 279 3.05 -15.53 -18.44
CA PHE A 279 3.28 -14.93 -17.12
C PHE A 279 2.12 -15.25 -16.16
N ASN A 280 2.48 -15.62 -14.93
CA ASN A 280 1.50 -15.88 -13.90
C ASN A 280 2.04 -15.48 -12.53
N ILE A 281 1.50 -14.40 -11.97
CA ILE A 281 1.93 -13.85 -10.68
C ILE A 281 1.81 -14.85 -9.53
N LEU A 282 0.95 -15.86 -9.62
CA LEU A 282 0.86 -16.90 -8.58
C LEU A 282 2.11 -17.80 -8.54
N ASP A 283 2.69 -18.08 -9.70
CA ASP A 283 3.81 -19.01 -9.85
C ASP A 283 5.15 -18.29 -10.07
N SER A 284 5.12 -16.98 -10.27
CA SER A 284 6.28 -16.12 -10.59
C SER A 284 6.50 -15.05 -9.52
N ASP A 285 7.73 -14.55 -9.44
CA ASP A 285 8.04 -13.34 -8.68
C ASP A 285 7.74 -12.08 -9.52
N VAL A 286 7.52 -10.95 -8.85
CA VAL A 286 7.19 -9.66 -9.50
C VAL A 286 8.26 -9.27 -10.52
N GLY A 287 9.54 -9.56 -10.26
CA GLY A 287 10.63 -9.26 -11.18
C GLY A 287 10.54 -9.98 -12.53
N GLU A 288 9.97 -11.18 -12.61
CA GLU A 288 9.81 -11.90 -13.88
C GLU A 288 8.85 -11.18 -14.82
N PHE A 289 7.86 -10.44 -14.28
CA PHE A 289 7.01 -9.56 -15.07
C PHE A 289 7.82 -8.45 -15.77
N TYR A 290 8.73 -7.81 -15.03
CA TYR A 290 9.63 -6.79 -15.57
C TYR A 290 10.61 -7.35 -16.60
N LYS A 291 11.09 -8.58 -16.38
CA LYS A 291 11.91 -9.30 -17.35
C LYS A 291 11.19 -9.38 -18.69
N LEU A 292 9.97 -9.92 -18.71
CA LEU A 292 9.18 -10.10 -19.92
C LEU A 292 8.83 -8.77 -20.59
N LEU A 293 8.49 -7.75 -19.81
CA LEU A 293 8.05 -6.46 -20.34
C LEU A 293 9.20 -5.62 -20.96
N PHE A 294 10.42 -5.70 -20.41
CA PHE A 294 11.50 -4.78 -20.77
C PHE A 294 12.79 -5.43 -21.29
N HIS A 295 13.03 -6.71 -21.02
CA HIS A 295 14.16 -7.40 -21.62
C HIS A 295 13.71 -8.07 -22.90
N LYS A 296 14.24 -7.57 -24.02
CA LYS A 296 14.29 -8.39 -25.23
C LYS A 296 15.21 -9.56 -24.92
N ASP A 297 14.72 -10.77 -25.07
CA ASP A 297 15.60 -11.93 -25.17
C ASP A 297 16.64 -11.59 -26.25
N ASN A 298 17.91 -11.51 -25.86
CA ASN A 298 19.01 -11.56 -26.81
C ASN A 298 18.99 -12.98 -27.38
N VAL A 299 18.16 -13.19 -28.40
CA VAL A 299 18.26 -14.34 -29.31
C VAL A 299 19.20 -13.94 -30.45
#